data_AF-A0A956S4E3-F1
#
_entry.id   AF-A0A956S4E3-F1
#
_cell.length_a   1.000
_cell.length_b   1.000
_cell.length_c   1.000
_cell.angle_alpha   90.00
_cell.angle_beta   90.00
_cell.angle_gamma   90.00
#
_symmetry.space_group_name_H-M   'P 1'
#
loop_
_entity.id
_entity.type
_entity.pdbx_description
1 polymer ?
#
loop_
_entity_poly.entity_id
_entity_poly.type
_entity_poly.pdbx_seq_one_letter_code
_entity_poly.pdbx_strand_id
1 'polypeptide(L)'
;MSARIGQIIEVIEEVRNNYRSSKLGVSIRKIRIDAGHSVAARRGITNQSVIDKFVRQLKPEVNSAAHFDALLESWLLEDSQELRDIILKHKSDATDETLINNAFHKASEQDILLSEEFGFNANEAEFREGREKFKIHLVKERNRYLVDIAKKEWIKTDKGNIKCSICAFSFIDTYGEVGEGYIEAHHILPVSEVTANTIVTIADLTPVCSNCHRIIHRHRPWLSIEAMKKIVKENEEHQK
;
A
#
# COMPACT_ATOMS: atom_id res chain seq x y z
N MET A 1 -20.80 -11.50 -13.86
CA MET A 1 -21.76 -10.99 -12.87
C MET A 1 -23.04 -11.79 -12.98
N SER A 2 -23.45 -12.46 -11.90
CA SER A 2 -24.78 -13.06 -11.85
C SER A 2 -25.82 -11.94 -11.99
N ALA A 3 -26.75 -12.07 -12.95
CA ALA A 3 -27.87 -11.13 -13.12
C ALA A 3 -28.77 -11.04 -11.87
N ARG A 4 -28.56 -11.95 -10.90
CA ARG A 4 -29.30 -12.10 -9.66
C ARG A 4 -28.92 -11.04 -8.62
N ILE A 5 -27.64 -10.81 -8.31
CA ILE A 5 -27.26 -9.87 -7.23
C ILE A 5 -26.64 -8.56 -7.71
N GLY A 6 -26.25 -8.44 -8.99
CA GLY A 6 -25.50 -7.27 -9.47
C GLY A 6 -26.19 -5.91 -9.24
N GLN A 7 -27.52 -5.85 -9.37
CA GLN A 7 -28.28 -4.62 -9.08
C GLN A 7 -28.33 -4.28 -7.60
N ILE A 8 -28.33 -5.28 -6.72
CA ILE A 8 -28.32 -5.06 -5.27
C ILE A 8 -26.97 -4.48 -4.86
N ILE A 9 -25.88 -5.01 -5.42
CA ILE A 9 -24.52 -4.51 -5.19
C ILE A 9 -24.37 -3.07 -5.66
N GLU A 10 -24.82 -2.75 -6.87
CA GLU A 10 -24.75 -1.37 -7.40
C GLU A 10 -25.52 -0.37 -6.52
N VAL A 11 -26.68 -0.78 -5.98
CA VAL A 11 -27.44 0.07 -5.05
C VAL A 11 -26.69 0.26 -3.73
N ILE A 12 -26.06 -0.79 -3.19
CA ILE A 12 -25.29 -0.71 -1.94
C ILE A 12 -24.06 0.18 -2.10
N GLU A 13 -23.34 0.06 -3.21
CA GLU A 13 -22.20 0.92 -3.52
C GLU A 13 -22.61 2.38 -3.64
N GLU A 14 -23.72 2.65 -4.34
CA GLU A 14 -24.26 4.00 -4.51
C GLU A 14 -24.78 4.58 -3.19
N VAL A 15 -25.43 3.78 -2.34
CA VAL A 15 -25.83 4.17 -0.98
C VAL A 15 -24.62 4.54 -0.14
N ARG A 16 -23.56 3.72 -0.16
CA ARG A 16 -22.31 3.99 0.56
C ARG A 16 -21.69 5.32 0.13
N ASN A 17 -21.63 5.57 -1.18
CA ASN A 17 -21.05 6.79 -1.74
C ASN A 17 -21.90 8.02 -1.37
N ASN A 18 -23.22 7.94 -1.54
CA ASN A 18 -24.14 9.03 -1.21
C ASN A 18 -24.18 9.34 0.29
N TYR A 19 -24.11 8.32 1.14
CA TYR A 19 -24.02 8.50 2.60
C TYR A 19 -22.76 9.29 2.98
N ARG A 20 -21.61 8.95 2.40
CA ARG A 20 -20.33 9.66 2.61
C ARG A 20 -20.38 11.13 2.17
N SER A 21 -21.03 11.43 1.05
CA SER A 21 -21.15 12.81 0.54
C SER A 21 -22.30 13.61 1.18
N SER A 22 -23.17 12.97 1.96
CA SER A 22 -24.32 13.62 2.58
C SER A 22 -23.95 14.41 3.84
N LYS A 23 -24.64 15.53 4.08
CA LYS A 23 -24.52 16.28 5.34
C LYS A 23 -25.14 15.48 6.49
N LEU A 24 -24.61 15.64 7.71
CA LEU A 24 -25.15 15.03 8.93
C LEU A 24 -26.68 15.24 9.01
N GLY A 25 -27.45 14.16 9.16
CA GLY A 25 -28.91 14.20 9.34
C GLY A 25 -29.77 13.88 8.10
N VAL A 26 -29.18 13.48 6.98
CA VAL A 26 -29.98 12.91 5.86
C VAL A 26 -30.45 11.50 6.21
N SER A 27 -31.74 11.23 6.08
CA SER A 27 -32.31 9.89 6.32
C SER A 27 -31.77 8.86 5.33
N ILE A 28 -31.37 7.69 5.82
CA ILE A 28 -30.89 6.54 5.02
C ILE A 28 -31.90 6.15 3.93
N ARG A 29 -33.20 6.25 4.22
CA ARG A 29 -34.26 6.02 3.23
C ARG A 29 -34.13 6.93 2.02
N LYS A 30 -33.82 8.22 2.23
CA LYS A 30 -33.65 9.19 1.13
C LYS A 30 -32.41 8.82 0.30
N ILE A 31 -31.31 8.49 0.96
CA ILE A 31 -30.06 8.06 0.31
C ILE A 31 -30.29 6.81 -0.54
N ARG A 32 -31.02 5.81 -0.04
CA ARG A 32 -31.38 4.61 -0.82
C ARG A 32 -32.26 4.94 -2.02
N ILE A 33 -33.25 5.83 -1.86
CA ILE A 33 -34.11 6.22 -2.98
C ILE A 33 -33.26 6.90 -4.07
N ASP A 34 -32.41 7.85 -3.70
CA ASP A 34 -31.54 8.56 -4.65
C ASP A 34 -30.58 7.58 -5.34
N ALA A 35 -30.03 6.63 -4.59
CA ALA A 35 -29.19 5.56 -5.14
C ALA A 35 -29.95 4.66 -6.13
N GLY A 36 -31.18 4.27 -5.80
CA GLY A 36 -32.05 3.50 -6.69
C GLY A 36 -32.36 4.24 -8.00
N HIS A 37 -32.56 5.57 -7.95
CA HIS A 37 -32.74 6.41 -9.14
C HIS A 37 -31.48 6.44 -10.00
N SER A 38 -30.29 6.59 -9.41
CA SER A 38 -29.01 6.60 -10.11
C SER A 38 -28.76 5.26 -10.84
N VAL A 39 -28.96 4.14 -10.16
CA VAL A 39 -28.81 2.79 -10.75
C VAL A 39 -29.86 2.55 -11.85
N ALA A 40 -31.10 2.97 -11.63
CA ALA A 40 -32.17 2.84 -12.62
C ALA A 40 -31.86 3.62 -13.91
N ALA A 41 -31.38 4.86 -13.78
CA ALA A 41 -30.96 5.69 -14.89
C ALA A 41 -29.82 5.06 -15.69
N ARG A 42 -28.77 4.55 -15.02
CA ARG A 42 -27.64 3.85 -15.66
C ARG A 42 -28.06 2.62 -16.47
N ARG A 43 -29.14 1.95 -16.05
CA ARG A 43 -29.65 0.72 -16.67
C ARG A 43 -30.82 0.94 -17.62
N GLY A 44 -31.32 2.16 -17.76
CA GLY A 44 -32.50 2.47 -18.58
C GLY A 44 -33.79 1.79 -18.09
N ILE A 45 -33.92 1.56 -16.79
CA ILE A 45 -35.10 0.93 -16.16
C ILE A 45 -35.76 1.88 -15.15
N THR A 46 -36.91 1.51 -14.61
CA THR A 46 -37.59 2.32 -13.58
C THR A 46 -37.04 2.02 -12.18
N ASN A 47 -37.00 3.03 -11.30
CA ASN A 47 -36.60 2.85 -9.89
C ASN A 47 -37.49 1.81 -9.18
N GLN A 48 -38.79 1.79 -9.46
CA GLN A 48 -39.70 0.78 -8.92
C GLN A 48 -39.25 -0.64 -9.28
N SER A 49 -38.74 -0.85 -10.49
CA SER A 49 -38.22 -2.15 -10.92
C SER A 49 -36.94 -2.56 -10.19
N VAL A 50 -36.09 -1.59 -9.82
CA VAL A 50 -34.91 -1.83 -8.97
C VAL A 50 -35.34 -2.21 -7.56
N ILE A 51 -36.33 -1.49 -7.00
CA ILE A 51 -36.82 -1.70 -5.63
C ILE A 51 -37.51 -3.05 -5.47
N ASP A 52 -38.47 -3.33 -6.35
CA ASP A 52 -39.23 -4.58 -6.34
C ASP A 52 -38.32 -5.79 -6.53
N LYS A 53 -37.22 -5.61 -7.27
CA LYS A 53 -36.26 -6.68 -7.53
C LYS A 53 -35.45 -7.04 -6.30
N PHE A 54 -34.95 -6.09 -5.51
CA PHE A 54 -34.19 -6.46 -4.30
C PHE A 54 -35.09 -7.08 -3.22
N VAL A 55 -36.31 -6.56 -3.00
CA VAL A 55 -37.24 -7.14 -2.02
C VAL A 55 -37.66 -8.54 -2.44
N ARG A 56 -37.84 -8.79 -3.74
CA ARG A 56 -38.17 -10.13 -4.25
C ARG A 56 -36.99 -11.10 -4.13
N GLN A 57 -35.77 -10.64 -4.38
CA GLN A 57 -34.59 -11.50 -4.44
C GLN A 57 -34.04 -11.88 -3.07
N LEU A 58 -34.24 -11.04 -2.06
CA LEU A 58 -33.76 -11.26 -0.71
C LEU A 58 -34.82 -11.86 0.22
N LYS A 59 -35.96 -12.34 -0.30
CA LYS A 59 -36.94 -13.09 0.49
C LYS A 59 -36.43 -14.51 0.81
N PRO A 60 -36.74 -15.05 2.00
CA PRO A 60 -37.60 -14.48 3.05
C PRO A 60 -36.89 -13.50 4.01
N GLU A 61 -35.57 -13.36 3.94
CA GLU A 61 -34.77 -12.59 4.90
C GLU A 61 -35.09 -11.10 4.91
N VAL A 62 -35.39 -10.50 3.75
CA VAL A 62 -35.83 -9.11 3.61
C VAL A 62 -37.25 -9.08 3.07
N ASN A 63 -38.17 -8.61 3.90
CA ASN A 63 -39.61 -8.68 3.64
C ASN A 63 -40.20 -7.38 3.08
N SER A 64 -39.50 -6.26 3.21
CA SER A 64 -39.98 -4.94 2.83
C SER A 64 -38.82 -3.97 2.58
N ALA A 65 -39.08 -2.88 1.85
CA ALA A 65 -38.12 -1.81 1.68
C ALA A 65 -37.73 -1.14 3.01
N ALA A 66 -38.66 -1.09 3.99
CA ALA A 66 -38.40 -0.57 5.32
C ALA A 66 -37.45 -1.46 6.13
N HIS A 67 -37.60 -2.78 6.04
CA HIS A 67 -36.64 -3.72 6.65
C HIS A 67 -35.25 -3.57 6.02
N PHE A 68 -35.18 -3.40 4.70
CA PHE A 68 -33.91 -3.12 4.03
C PHE A 68 -33.29 -1.77 4.46
N ASP A 69 -34.11 -0.73 4.63
CA ASP A 69 -33.67 0.57 5.16
C ASP A 69 -33.07 0.44 6.56
N ALA A 70 -33.67 -0.35 7.44
CA ALA A 70 -33.13 -0.61 8.79
C ALA A 70 -31.79 -1.37 8.75
N LEU A 71 -31.66 -2.37 7.88
CA LEU A 71 -30.41 -3.12 7.70
C LEU A 71 -29.28 -2.22 7.14
N LEU A 72 -29.61 -1.29 6.24
CA LEU A 72 -28.66 -0.29 5.76
C LEU A 72 -28.24 0.66 6.88
N GLU A 73 -29.18 1.08 7.73
CA GLU A 73 -28.91 1.96 8.87
C GLU A 73 -27.99 1.30 9.89
N SER A 74 -28.26 0.06 10.31
CA SER A 74 -27.37 -0.71 11.19
C SER A 74 -25.99 -0.96 10.57
N TRP A 75 -25.90 -1.18 9.26
CA TRP A 75 -24.58 -1.30 8.61
C TRP A 75 -23.81 0.03 8.60
N LEU A 76 -24.47 1.13 8.23
CA LEU A 76 -23.80 2.41 8.06
C LEU A 76 -23.43 3.07 9.39
N LEU A 77 -24.29 2.95 10.41
CA LEU A 77 -24.12 3.56 11.72
C LEU A 77 -23.44 2.66 12.76
N GLU A 78 -23.69 1.35 12.71
CA GLU A 78 -23.29 0.40 13.77
C GLU A 78 -22.32 -0.68 13.28
N ASP A 79 -21.84 -0.58 12.03
CA ASP A 79 -20.95 -1.56 11.39
C ASP A 79 -21.49 -3.00 11.34
N SER A 80 -22.83 -3.16 11.46
CA SER A 80 -23.48 -4.47 11.39
C SER A 80 -23.19 -5.18 10.06
N GLN A 81 -22.83 -6.45 10.16
CA GLN A 81 -22.58 -7.34 9.00
C GLN A 81 -23.85 -8.09 8.56
N GLU A 82 -24.98 -7.90 9.24
CA GLU A 82 -26.20 -8.67 9.00
C GLU A 82 -26.68 -8.58 7.54
N LEU A 83 -26.68 -7.36 6.97
CA LEU A 83 -27.08 -7.17 5.57
C LEU A 83 -26.12 -7.89 4.60
N ARG A 84 -24.82 -7.83 4.87
CA ARG A 84 -23.79 -8.52 4.08
C ARG A 84 -24.02 -10.02 4.12
N ASP A 85 -24.23 -10.58 5.30
CA ASP A 85 -24.43 -12.01 5.53
C ASP A 85 -25.72 -12.51 4.86
N ILE A 86 -26.78 -11.71 4.87
CA ILE A 86 -28.01 -12.01 4.13
C ILE A 86 -27.70 -12.09 2.63
N ILE A 87 -27.01 -11.12 2.05
CA ILE A 87 -26.73 -11.10 0.61
C ILE A 87 -25.77 -12.22 0.21
N LEU A 88 -24.81 -12.58 1.06
CA LEU A 88 -23.90 -13.71 0.86
C LEU A 88 -24.64 -15.04 0.73
N LYS A 89 -25.77 -15.25 1.41
CA LYS A 89 -26.60 -16.45 1.25
C LYS A 89 -27.19 -16.60 -0.15
N HIS A 90 -27.27 -15.51 -0.91
CA HIS A 90 -27.85 -15.47 -2.25
C HIS A 90 -26.78 -15.43 -3.37
N LYS A 91 -25.49 -15.64 -3.04
CA LYS A 91 -24.40 -15.69 -4.03
C LYS A 91 -24.56 -16.88 -4.99
N SER A 92 -24.16 -16.69 -6.25
CA SER A 92 -24.19 -17.76 -7.26
C SER A 92 -22.81 -18.42 -7.45
N ASP A 93 -21.74 -17.65 -7.31
CA ASP A 93 -20.37 -18.09 -7.52
C ASP A 93 -19.37 -17.35 -6.60
N ALA A 94 -18.08 -17.64 -6.76
CA ALA A 94 -17.01 -16.99 -6.01
C ALA A 94 -16.78 -15.52 -6.40
N THR A 95 -17.16 -15.11 -7.61
CA THR A 95 -17.06 -13.71 -8.06
C THR A 95 -18.10 -12.84 -7.35
N ASP A 96 -19.31 -13.35 -7.17
CA ASP A 96 -20.38 -12.72 -6.39
C ASP A 96 -19.94 -12.45 -4.93
N GLU A 97 -19.21 -13.38 -4.31
CA GLU A 97 -18.67 -13.20 -2.95
C GLU A 97 -17.68 -12.04 -2.85
N THR A 98 -16.74 -11.95 -3.80
CA THR A 98 -15.78 -10.83 -3.85
C THR A 98 -16.48 -9.50 -4.04
N LEU A 99 -17.48 -9.43 -4.95
CA LEU A 99 -18.26 -8.22 -5.18
C LEU A 99 -19.02 -7.76 -3.93
N ILE A 100 -19.62 -8.71 -3.21
CA ILE A 100 -20.30 -8.42 -1.93
C ILE A 100 -19.28 -7.87 -0.93
N ASN A 101 -18.16 -8.54 -0.72
CA ASN A 101 -17.15 -8.09 0.25
C ASN A 101 -16.64 -6.68 -0.06
N ASN A 102 -16.38 -6.37 -1.33
CA ASN A 102 -15.91 -5.04 -1.75
C ASN A 102 -16.98 -3.95 -1.59
N ALA A 103 -18.26 -4.26 -1.80
CA ALA A 103 -19.36 -3.31 -1.63
C ALA A 103 -19.58 -2.93 -0.16
N PHE A 104 -19.34 -3.87 0.76
CA PHE A 104 -19.46 -3.65 2.19
C PHE A 104 -18.19 -3.13 2.86
N HIS A 105 -17.05 -3.16 2.17
CA HIS A 105 -15.79 -2.63 2.67
C HIS A 105 -15.89 -1.11 2.93
N LYS A 106 -15.53 -0.69 4.15
CA LYS A 106 -15.37 0.72 4.51
C LYS A 106 -13.87 1.04 4.44
N ALA A 107 -13.41 1.63 3.32
CA ALA A 107 -12.12 2.32 3.29
C ALA A 107 -12.02 3.28 4.48
N SER A 108 -10.87 3.27 5.18
CA SER A 108 -10.66 4.17 6.31
C SER A 108 -10.65 5.63 5.84
N GLU A 109 -10.87 6.57 6.76
CA GLU A 109 -10.77 8.01 6.46
C GLU A 109 -9.40 8.36 5.83
N GLN A 110 -8.35 7.65 6.24
CA GLN A 110 -7.01 7.80 5.71
C GLN A 110 -6.86 7.23 4.28
N ASP A 111 -7.50 6.11 3.97
CA ASP A 111 -7.53 5.54 2.61
C ASP A 111 -8.30 6.44 1.64
N ILE A 112 -9.36 7.11 2.11
CA ILE A 112 -10.16 8.04 1.31
C ILE A 112 -9.33 9.28 0.96
N LEU A 113 -8.63 9.87 1.93
CA LEU A 113 -7.77 11.04 1.70
C LEU A 113 -6.69 10.73 0.65
N LEU A 114 -6.07 9.54 0.76
CA LEU A 114 -5.07 9.06 -0.20
C LEU A 114 -5.70 8.79 -1.58
N SER A 115 -6.93 8.26 -1.62
CA SER A 115 -7.64 7.99 -2.87
C SER A 115 -7.90 9.26 -3.69
N GLU A 116 -8.24 10.37 -3.02
CA GLU A 116 -8.46 11.68 -3.64
C GLU A 116 -7.15 12.32 -4.09
N GLU A 117 -6.10 12.24 -3.27
CA GLU A 117 -4.79 12.81 -3.60
C GLU A 117 -4.13 12.12 -4.81
N PHE A 118 -4.26 10.79 -4.89
CA PHE A 118 -3.56 9.99 -5.90
C PHE A 118 -4.47 9.47 -7.02
N GLY A 119 -5.77 9.76 -6.97
CA GLY A 119 -6.73 9.43 -8.02
C GLY A 119 -6.93 7.92 -8.24
N PHE A 120 -6.92 7.12 -7.17
CA PHE A 120 -7.21 5.69 -7.19
C PHE A 120 -8.46 5.36 -6.38
N ASN A 121 -9.04 4.17 -6.56
CA ASN A 121 -10.16 3.73 -5.73
C ASN A 121 -9.62 2.97 -4.51
N ALA A 122 -9.85 3.51 -3.30
CA ALA A 122 -9.41 2.88 -2.04
C ALA A 122 -10.01 1.49 -1.76
N ASN A 123 -11.00 1.05 -2.54
CA ASN A 123 -11.59 -0.28 -2.41
C ASN A 123 -11.14 -1.25 -3.53
N GLU A 124 -10.23 -0.84 -4.42
CA GLU A 124 -9.63 -1.76 -5.40
C GLU A 124 -8.52 -2.59 -4.75
N ALA A 125 -8.60 -3.92 -4.92
CA ALA A 125 -7.57 -4.86 -4.47
C ALA A 125 -6.37 -4.93 -5.44
N GLU A 126 -6.46 -4.27 -6.60
CA GLU A 126 -5.47 -4.31 -7.67
C GLU A 126 -4.94 -2.90 -7.95
N PHE A 127 -3.64 -2.69 -7.77
CA PHE A 127 -2.97 -1.42 -8.04
C PHE A 127 -2.20 -1.51 -9.36
N ARG A 128 -2.50 -0.62 -10.31
CA ARG A 128 -1.76 -0.54 -11.58
C ARG A 128 -0.47 0.26 -11.39
N GLU A 129 0.66 -0.42 -11.36
CA GLU A 129 2.00 0.19 -11.39
C GLU A 129 2.53 0.33 -12.84
N GLY A 130 3.58 1.14 -13.05
CA GLY A 130 4.27 1.22 -14.35
C GLY A 130 3.93 2.42 -15.25
N ARG A 131 3.11 3.38 -14.80
CA ARG A 131 2.90 4.64 -15.53
C ARG A 131 4.20 5.46 -15.59
N GLU A 132 4.62 5.82 -16.80
CA GLU A 132 5.74 6.74 -17.02
C GLU A 132 5.42 8.14 -16.46
N LYS A 133 6.35 8.70 -15.69
CA LYS A 133 6.27 10.05 -15.12
C LYS A 133 7.63 10.73 -15.25
N PHE A 134 7.62 12.01 -15.61
CA PHE A 134 8.84 12.81 -15.62
C PHE A 134 9.32 13.09 -14.18
N LYS A 135 10.64 12.98 -13.95
CA LYS A 135 11.28 13.25 -12.65
C LYS A 135 12.39 14.28 -12.82
N ILE A 136 12.21 15.47 -12.27
CA ILE A 136 13.28 16.49 -12.19
C ILE A 136 14.29 16.05 -11.13
N HIS A 137 15.59 16.07 -11.46
CA HIS A 137 16.66 15.63 -10.56
C HIS A 137 17.87 16.57 -10.66
N LEU A 138 18.12 17.34 -9.59
CA LEU A 138 19.39 18.00 -9.35
C LEU A 138 20.17 17.13 -8.35
N VAL A 139 21.33 16.62 -8.76
CA VAL A 139 22.14 15.70 -7.95
C VAL A 139 23.55 16.23 -7.81
N LYS A 140 24.14 16.07 -6.62
CA LYS A 140 25.58 16.32 -6.45
C LYS A 140 26.38 15.23 -7.17
N GLU A 141 27.45 15.64 -7.84
CA GLU A 141 28.39 14.74 -8.49
C GLU A 141 29.05 13.81 -7.46
N ARG A 142 29.23 12.55 -7.85
CA ARG A 142 30.03 11.57 -7.09
C ARG A 142 31.09 11.00 -8.02
N ASN A 143 32.34 11.04 -7.59
CA ASN A 143 33.44 10.50 -8.37
C ASN A 143 33.40 8.96 -8.34
N ARG A 144 32.87 8.35 -9.39
CA ARG A 144 32.78 6.88 -9.51
C ARG A 144 34.15 6.20 -9.55
N TYR A 145 35.14 6.88 -10.11
CA TYR A 145 36.50 6.35 -10.19
C TYR A 145 37.12 6.13 -8.80
N LEU A 146 36.84 7.03 -7.84
CA LEU A 146 37.26 6.85 -6.44
C LEU A 146 36.66 5.57 -5.83
N VAL A 147 35.35 5.34 -6.05
CA VAL A 147 34.65 4.15 -5.57
C VAL A 147 35.23 2.88 -6.19
N ASP A 148 35.51 2.92 -7.50
CA ASP A 148 36.07 1.77 -8.21
C ASP A 148 37.49 1.43 -7.72
N ILE A 149 38.33 2.43 -7.46
CA ILE A 149 39.65 2.20 -6.86
C ILE A 149 39.50 1.64 -5.44
N ALA A 150 38.64 2.22 -4.61
CA ALA A 150 38.41 1.75 -3.24
C ALA A 150 38.02 0.26 -3.21
N LYS A 151 37.08 -0.15 -4.08
CA LYS A 151 36.69 -1.56 -4.22
C LYS A 151 37.86 -2.45 -4.66
N LYS A 152 38.65 -2.03 -5.65
CA LYS A 152 39.84 -2.78 -6.09
C LYS A 152 40.86 -2.94 -4.97
N GLU A 153 41.06 -1.92 -4.14
CA GLU A 153 41.95 -2.00 -2.98
C GLU A 153 41.39 -2.97 -1.91
N TRP A 154 40.09 -2.92 -1.62
CA TRP A 154 39.46 -3.83 -0.65
C TRP A 154 39.42 -5.30 -1.11
N ILE A 155 39.26 -5.56 -2.41
CA ILE A 155 39.31 -6.93 -2.97
C ILE A 155 40.67 -7.60 -2.71
N LYS A 156 41.76 -6.83 -2.71
CA LYS A 156 43.12 -7.36 -2.53
C LYS A 156 43.37 -7.92 -1.13
N THR A 157 42.60 -7.51 -0.12
CA THR A 157 42.92 -7.84 1.27
C THR A 157 42.56 -9.27 1.67
N ASP A 158 41.56 -9.91 1.03
CA ASP A 158 41.10 -11.27 1.40
C ASP A 158 40.58 -12.07 0.19
N LYS A 159 41.39 -12.21 -0.87
CA LYS A 159 41.06 -13.02 -2.06
C LYS A 159 39.68 -12.69 -2.68
N GLY A 160 39.32 -11.40 -2.71
CA GLY A 160 38.02 -10.95 -3.23
C GLY A 160 36.86 -10.98 -2.26
N ASN A 161 37.07 -11.45 -1.02
CA ASN A 161 36.08 -11.37 0.04
C ASN A 161 36.10 -10.00 0.72
N ILE A 162 35.14 -9.14 0.37
CA ILE A 162 34.95 -7.85 1.04
C ILE A 162 33.81 -7.98 2.05
N LYS A 163 34.14 -7.89 3.33
CA LYS A 163 33.16 -7.95 4.42
C LYS A 163 32.63 -6.56 4.75
N CYS A 164 31.34 -6.50 5.06
CA CYS A 164 30.70 -5.31 5.60
C CYS A 164 31.42 -4.87 6.89
N SER A 165 31.81 -3.61 6.97
CA SER A 165 32.52 -3.09 8.14
C SER A 165 31.65 -3.05 9.40
N ILE A 166 30.32 -3.17 9.27
CA ILE A 166 29.35 -3.12 10.38
C ILE A 166 28.99 -4.51 10.89
N CYS A 167 28.46 -5.37 10.01
CA CYS A 167 27.89 -6.67 10.39
C CYS A 167 28.68 -7.87 9.88
N ALA A 168 29.88 -7.66 9.34
CA ALA A 168 30.74 -8.68 8.75
C ALA A 168 30.13 -9.51 7.59
N PHE A 169 28.92 -9.17 7.12
CA PHE A 169 28.28 -9.81 5.98
C PHE A 169 29.18 -9.79 4.74
N SER A 170 29.27 -10.93 4.05
CA SER A 170 29.99 -11.09 2.80
C SER A 170 29.04 -11.58 1.70
N PHE A 171 29.06 -10.89 0.56
CA PHE A 171 28.29 -11.30 -0.61
C PHE A 171 28.82 -12.58 -1.24
N ILE A 172 30.14 -12.76 -1.30
CA ILE A 172 30.72 -14.00 -1.85
C ILE A 172 30.47 -15.20 -0.92
N ASP A 173 30.56 -15.03 0.40
CA ASP A 173 30.31 -16.12 1.34
C ASP A 173 28.83 -16.54 1.33
N THR A 174 27.91 -15.59 1.05
CA THR A 174 26.45 -15.84 1.06
C THR A 174 25.91 -16.29 -0.30
N TYR A 175 26.38 -15.69 -1.39
CA TYR A 175 25.83 -15.88 -2.74
C TYR A 175 26.80 -16.59 -3.70
N GLY A 176 28.04 -16.86 -3.30
CA GLY A 176 29.06 -17.44 -4.16
C GLY A 176 29.58 -16.45 -5.21
N GLU A 177 29.95 -16.94 -6.38
CA GLU A 177 30.62 -16.17 -7.45
C GLU A 177 29.83 -14.93 -7.88
N VAL A 178 28.49 -14.96 -7.87
CA VAL A 178 27.66 -13.80 -8.25
C VAL A 178 27.81 -12.61 -7.27
N GLY A 179 28.31 -12.87 -6.06
CA GLY A 179 28.61 -11.87 -5.04
C GLY A 179 30.04 -11.37 -5.04
N GLU A 180 30.93 -11.91 -5.91
CA GLU A 180 32.34 -11.55 -5.93
C GLU A 180 32.55 -10.06 -6.26
N GLY A 181 33.36 -9.38 -5.43
CA GLY A 181 33.64 -7.95 -5.60
C GLY A 181 32.46 -7.00 -5.34
N TYR A 182 31.28 -7.53 -4.97
CA TYR A 182 30.10 -6.72 -4.69
C TYR A 182 30.08 -6.23 -3.24
N ILE A 183 30.07 -4.91 -3.08
CA ILE A 183 29.85 -4.20 -1.82
C ILE A 183 29.46 -2.75 -2.14
N GLU A 184 28.85 -2.04 -1.21
CA GLU A 184 28.55 -0.61 -1.36
C GLU A 184 29.62 0.23 -0.65
N ALA A 185 30.11 1.28 -1.31
CA ALA A 185 31.07 2.22 -0.73
C ALA A 185 30.30 3.38 -0.09
N HIS A 186 30.26 3.41 1.23
CA HIS A 186 29.60 4.48 1.98
C HIS A 186 30.59 5.58 2.34
N HIS A 187 30.19 6.84 2.16
CA HIS A 187 31.01 7.98 2.55
C HIS A 187 30.80 8.25 4.05
N ILE A 188 31.88 8.22 4.82
CA ILE A 188 31.85 8.52 6.25
C ILE A 188 31.39 9.97 6.48
N LEU A 189 31.88 10.89 5.65
CA LEU A 189 31.38 12.26 5.57
C LEU A 189 30.21 12.32 4.57
N PRO A 190 29.00 12.71 4.99
CA PRO A 190 27.84 12.87 4.11
C PRO A 190 28.13 13.69 2.85
N VAL A 191 27.82 13.18 1.66
CA VAL A 191 27.95 13.94 0.39
C VAL A 191 27.08 15.21 0.38
N SER A 192 26.03 15.28 1.21
CA SER A 192 25.28 16.52 1.41
C SER A 192 26.11 17.64 2.03
N GLU A 193 27.13 17.29 2.81
CA GLU A 193 27.99 18.22 3.56
C GLU A 193 29.28 18.57 2.81
N VAL A 194 29.68 17.77 1.81
CA VAL A 194 30.83 18.09 0.96
C VAL A 194 30.54 19.24 -0.01
N THR A 195 31.57 20.04 -0.29
CA THR A 195 31.56 21.12 -1.27
C THR A 195 32.36 20.72 -2.51
N ALA A 196 32.31 21.51 -3.59
CA ALA A 196 33.11 21.26 -4.80
C ALA A 196 34.63 21.25 -4.55
N ASN A 197 35.08 21.85 -3.43
CA ASN A 197 36.49 21.92 -3.05
C ASN A 197 36.89 20.85 -2.01
N THR A 198 35.94 20.01 -1.58
CA THR A 198 36.22 18.97 -0.59
C THR A 198 36.98 17.82 -1.25
N ILE A 199 38.19 17.55 -0.76
CA ILE A 199 38.99 16.40 -1.18
C ILE A 199 38.49 15.17 -0.42
N VAL A 200 38.16 14.11 -1.16
CA VAL A 200 37.72 12.82 -0.62
C VAL A 200 38.70 11.75 -1.08
N THR A 201 39.10 10.89 -0.14
CA THR A 201 40.06 9.81 -0.34
C THR A 201 39.41 8.45 -0.09
N ILE A 202 40.15 7.36 -0.34
CA ILE A 202 39.68 6.00 -0.04
C ILE A 202 39.42 5.81 1.46
N ALA A 203 40.18 6.50 2.32
CA ALA A 203 40.02 6.43 3.78
C ALA A 203 38.70 7.05 4.27
N ASP A 204 38.10 7.93 3.46
CA ASP A 204 36.79 8.53 3.74
C ASP A 204 35.62 7.64 3.30
N LEU A 205 35.93 6.46 2.76
CA LEU A 205 34.97 5.44 2.34
C LEU A 205 35.07 4.21 3.24
N THR A 206 33.93 3.55 3.44
CA THR A 206 33.87 2.28 4.16
C THR A 206 33.00 1.27 3.42
N PRO A 207 33.41 -0.01 3.33
CA PRO A 207 32.61 -1.05 2.72
C PRO A 207 31.42 -1.41 3.62
N VAL A 208 30.20 -1.30 3.10
CA VAL A 208 28.97 -1.71 3.80
C VAL A 208 28.10 -2.56 2.88
N CYS A 209 27.33 -3.49 3.44
CA CYS A 209 26.34 -4.24 2.67
C CYS A 209 25.10 -3.40 2.37
N SER A 210 24.32 -3.80 1.36
CA SER A 210 23.10 -3.09 0.94
C SER A 210 22.09 -2.88 2.05
N ASN A 211 21.98 -3.84 2.97
CA ASN A 211 21.09 -3.72 4.13
C ASN A 211 21.58 -2.64 5.10
N CYS A 212 22.84 -2.69 5.53
CA CYS A 212 23.39 -1.68 6.43
C CYS A 212 23.36 -0.29 5.80
N HIS A 213 23.70 -0.17 4.51
CA HIS A 213 23.67 1.12 3.82
C HIS A 213 22.25 1.71 3.77
N ARG A 214 21.25 0.88 3.51
CA ARG A 214 19.85 1.30 3.52
C ARG A 214 19.39 1.77 4.90
N ILE A 215 19.81 1.07 5.97
CA ILE A 215 19.43 1.44 7.34
C ILE A 215 20.11 2.72 7.81
N ILE A 216 21.39 2.94 7.47
CA ILE A 216 22.10 4.21 7.75
C ILE A 216 21.30 5.41 7.23
N HIS A 217 20.75 5.28 6.01
CA HIS A 217 20.03 6.35 5.34
C HIS A 217 18.51 6.36 5.58
N ARG A 218 17.99 5.48 6.45
CA ARG A 218 16.54 5.31 6.65
C ARG A 218 15.88 6.54 7.28
N HIS A 219 16.53 7.17 8.26
CA HIS A 219 16.02 8.35 8.96
C HIS A 219 17.12 9.42 9.07
N ARG A 220 16.73 10.70 9.05
CA ARG A 220 17.64 11.82 9.34
C ARG A 220 17.47 12.25 10.81
N PRO A 221 18.56 12.60 11.53
CA PRO A 221 19.96 12.55 11.09
C PRO A 221 20.43 11.12 10.83
N TRP A 222 21.29 10.95 9.82
CA TRP A 222 21.78 9.61 9.44
C TRP A 222 22.63 9.02 10.56
N LEU A 223 22.53 7.70 10.74
CA LEU A 223 23.32 7.00 11.74
C LEU A 223 24.79 6.96 11.32
N SER A 224 25.70 7.15 12.27
CA SER A 224 27.12 6.89 12.03
C SER A 224 27.40 5.39 11.95
N ILE A 225 28.55 5.04 11.37
CA ILE A 225 29.03 3.66 11.31
C ILE A 225 29.19 3.07 12.72
N GLU A 226 29.69 3.87 13.65
CA GLU A 226 29.89 3.48 15.05
C GLU A 226 28.56 3.21 15.76
N ALA A 227 27.56 4.07 15.54
CA ALA A 227 26.22 3.87 16.08
C ALA A 227 25.59 2.58 15.53
N MET A 228 25.72 2.34 14.21
CA MET A 228 25.24 1.11 13.58
C MET A 228 25.94 -0.14 14.13
N LYS A 229 27.27 -0.10 14.29
CA LYS A 229 28.04 -1.20 14.89
C LYS A 229 27.55 -1.53 16.29
N LYS A 230 27.30 -0.50 17.11
CA LYS A 230 26.78 -0.67 18.47
C LYS A 230 25.42 -1.37 18.47
N ILE A 231 24.48 -0.90 17.64
CA ILE A 231 23.14 -1.49 17.52
C ILE A 231 23.19 -2.96 17.08
N VAL A 232 24.02 -3.27 16.08
CA VAL A 232 24.16 -4.66 15.58
C VAL A 232 24.75 -5.56 16.67
N LYS A 233 25.82 -5.11 17.33
CA LYS A 233 26.47 -5.88 18.39
C LYS A 233 25.56 -6.12 19.59
N GLU A 234 24.85 -5.09 20.05
CA GLU A 234 23.89 -5.23 21.15
C GLU A 234 22.83 -6.27 20.81
N ASN A 235 22.28 -6.26 19.59
CA ASN A 235 21.27 -7.25 19.19
C ASN A 235 21.84 -8.67 19.05
N GLU A 236 23.08 -8.84 18.60
CA GLU A 236 23.74 -10.16 18.56
C GLU A 236 23.95 -10.76 19.96
N GLU A 237 24.21 -9.93 20.97
CA GLU A 237 24.34 -10.35 22.37
C GLU A 237 23.00 -10.77 22.98
N HIS A 238 21.88 -10.15 22.58
CA HIS A 238 20.54 -10.51 23.04
C HIS A 238 19.96 -11.77 22.36
N GLN A 239 20.53 -12.20 21.23
CA GLN A 239 20.09 -13.38 20.47
C GLN A 239 20.87 -14.67 20.81
N LYS A 240 21.90 -14.58 21.66
CA LYS A 240 22.68 -15.72 22.17
C LYS A 240 22.17 -16.18 23.53
#